data_AF-A0A813ZHC4-F1
#
_entry.id   AF-A0A813ZHC4-F1
#
_cell.length_a   1.000
_cell.length_b   1.000
_cell.length_c   1.000
_cell.angle_alpha   90.00
_cell.angle_beta   90.00
_cell.angle_gamma   90.00
#
_symmetry.space_group_name_H-M   'P 1'
#
loop_
_entity.id
_entity.type
_entity.pdbx_description
1 polymer ?
#
loop_
_entity_poly.entity_id
_entity_poly.type
_entity_poly.pdbx_seq_one_letter_code
_entity_poly.pdbx_strand_id
1 'polypeptide(L)'
;MCMKVDCQECGKPTWKGCGKHIEQALKDVPEAERCKCPRETCESIAAAAHKTEETKVETTTTTTNDETKIDDKIKSDETKTEHKAESDEKKVDDEIKSTETKADEKIEGKETSTETKHDQEIKAEETKHDEKIEGKEASIETKRDQEVKAEETKHDKEVKAEETKHDEKIEGKETSTETKHDQETKAEETKTSEAIKAEETKKKED
;
A
#
# COMPACT_ATOMS: atom_id res chain seq x y z
N MET A 1 17.43 10.70 -24.24
CA MET A 1 16.79 9.38 -24.07
C MET A 1 17.88 8.36 -23.73
N CYS A 2 17.70 7.53 -22.69
CA CYS A 2 18.67 6.47 -22.38
C CYS A 2 18.25 5.18 -23.08
N MET A 3 19.20 4.43 -23.63
CA MET A 3 18.96 3.17 -24.34
C MET A 3 19.91 2.08 -23.83
N LYS A 4 19.46 0.82 -23.86
CA LYS A 4 20.29 -0.35 -23.52
C LYS A 4 21.34 -0.58 -24.62
N VAL A 5 22.60 -0.76 -24.21
CA VAL A 5 23.74 -1.12 -25.08
C VAL A 5 24.65 -2.09 -24.33
N ASP A 6 25.51 -2.82 -25.03
CA ASP A 6 26.49 -3.69 -24.37
C ASP A 6 27.80 -2.93 -24.12
N CYS A 7 28.39 -3.15 -22.95
CA CYS A 7 29.67 -2.54 -22.60
C CYS A 7 30.81 -3.16 -23.43
N GLN A 8 31.65 -2.33 -24.04
CA GLN A 8 32.78 -2.81 -24.85
C GLN A 8 33.89 -3.47 -24.01
N GLU A 9 34.00 -3.15 -22.72
CA GLU A 9 35.05 -3.70 -21.85
C GLU A 9 34.68 -5.07 -21.27
N CYS A 10 33.43 -5.22 -20.78
CA CYS A 10 33.01 -6.42 -20.07
C CYS A 10 31.88 -7.22 -20.74
N GLY A 11 31.31 -6.73 -21.85
CA GLY A 11 30.23 -7.40 -22.58
C GLY A 11 28.88 -7.44 -21.87
N LYS A 12 28.77 -6.88 -20.66
CA LYS A 12 27.53 -6.83 -19.89
C LYS A 12 26.62 -5.68 -20.37
N PRO A 13 25.29 -5.85 -20.26
CA PRO A 13 24.33 -4.79 -20.58
C PRO A 13 24.54 -3.55 -19.72
N THR A 14 24.52 -2.39 -20.37
CA THR A 14 24.67 -1.05 -19.79
C THR A 14 23.76 -0.07 -20.54
N TRP A 15 23.80 1.22 -20.19
CA TRP A 15 22.98 2.25 -20.87
C TRP A 15 23.81 3.29 -21.62
N LYS A 16 23.32 3.82 -22.74
CA LYS A 16 23.87 5.00 -23.41
C LYS A 16 22.89 6.16 -23.28
N GLY A 17 23.36 7.33 -22.86
CA GLY A 17 22.54 8.53 -22.64
C GLY A 17 22.86 9.25 -21.33
N CYS A 18 22.00 10.20 -20.94
CA CYS A 18 22.24 11.15 -19.85
C CYS A 18 22.18 10.58 -18.42
N GLY A 19 21.97 9.27 -18.22
CA GLY A 19 21.97 8.65 -16.88
C GLY A 19 20.74 8.95 -16.01
N LYS A 20 19.84 9.84 -16.42
CA LYS A 20 18.60 10.11 -15.67
C LYS A 20 17.52 9.03 -15.80
N HIS A 21 17.70 8.06 -16.72
CA HIS A 21 16.66 7.08 -17.06
C HIS A 21 17.22 5.64 -17.10
N ILE A 22 18.17 5.33 -16.21
CA ILE A 22 18.88 4.04 -16.20
C ILE A 22 17.94 2.89 -15.84
N GLU A 23 17.13 3.10 -14.80
CA GLU A 23 16.13 2.14 -14.34
C GLU A 23 15.17 1.72 -15.46
N GLN A 24 14.76 2.67 -16.30
CA GLN A 24 13.90 2.40 -17.44
C GLN A 24 14.66 1.74 -18.60
N ALA A 25 15.91 2.15 -18.87
CA ALA A 25 16.72 1.58 -19.93
C ALA A 25 17.17 0.13 -19.64
N LEU A 26 17.29 -0.25 -18.36
CA LEU A 26 17.75 -1.57 -17.91
C LEU A 26 16.67 -2.36 -17.16
N LYS A 27 15.39 -2.07 -17.41
CA LYS A 27 14.25 -2.69 -16.73
C LYS A 27 14.27 -4.23 -16.77
N ASP A 28 14.71 -4.81 -17.88
CA ASP A 28 14.74 -6.27 -18.09
C ASP A 28 16.10 -6.91 -17.72
N VAL A 29 16.99 -6.16 -17.05
CA VAL A 29 18.34 -6.62 -16.67
C VAL A 29 18.47 -6.60 -15.15
N PRO A 30 18.59 -7.77 -14.49
CA PRO A 30 18.88 -7.85 -13.06
C PRO A 30 20.16 -7.10 -12.69
N GLU A 31 20.20 -6.48 -11.52
CA GLU A 31 21.35 -5.64 -11.12
C GLU A 31 22.69 -6.38 -11.14
N ALA A 32 22.68 -7.68 -10.80
CA ALA A 32 23.85 -8.55 -10.85
C ALA A 32 24.43 -8.74 -12.27
N GLU A 33 23.61 -8.56 -13.30
CA GLU A 33 23.98 -8.72 -14.71
C GLU A 33 24.34 -7.40 -15.38
N ARG A 34 24.15 -6.27 -14.69
CA ARG A 34 24.50 -4.93 -15.19
C ARG A 34 26.01 -4.71 -15.18
N CYS A 35 26.50 -3.95 -16.15
CA CYS A 35 27.90 -3.51 -16.20
C CYS A 35 28.25 -2.62 -14.99
N LYS A 36 29.42 -2.87 -14.38
CA LYS A 36 29.99 -2.10 -13.27
C LYS A 36 31.32 -1.39 -13.63
N CYS A 37 31.70 -1.38 -14.90
CA CYS A 37 32.93 -0.71 -15.34
C CYS A 37 32.86 0.78 -15.00
N PRO A 38 34.00 1.39 -14.60
CA PRO A 38 34.09 2.83 -14.43
C PRO A 38 33.73 3.49 -15.76
N ARG A 39 32.75 4.40 -15.74
CA ARG A 39 32.44 5.21 -16.90
C ARG A 39 33.43 6.34 -16.98
N GLU A 40 34.64 6.02 -17.39
CA GLU A 40 35.55 7.06 -17.85
C GLU A 40 34.83 7.80 -18.97
N THR A 41 34.65 9.09 -18.74
CA THR A 41 33.82 9.96 -19.54
C THR A 41 34.24 9.85 -21.00
N CYS A 42 33.25 9.75 -21.88
CA CYS A 42 33.42 9.87 -23.33
C CYS A 42 33.92 11.30 -23.75
N GLU A 43 34.58 12.02 -22.84
CA GLU A 43 35.24 13.29 -23.00
C GLU A 43 36.77 13.18 -22.82
N SER A 44 37.30 12.10 -22.24
CA SER A 44 38.76 11.93 -22.04
C SER A 44 39.47 11.04 -23.05
N ILE A 45 38.76 10.46 -24.03
CA ILE A 45 39.35 9.75 -25.19
C ILE A 45 39.34 10.64 -26.46
N ALA A 46 39.47 11.96 -26.27
CA ALA A 46 39.85 12.91 -27.32
C ALA A 46 41.18 13.64 -27.01
N ALA A 47 41.72 13.49 -25.78
CA ALA A 47 42.93 14.20 -25.34
C ALA A 47 44.23 13.36 -25.37
N ALA A 48 44.17 12.07 -25.74
CA ALA A 48 45.33 11.17 -25.73
C ALA A 48 45.84 10.77 -27.13
N ALA A 49 45.67 11.63 -28.13
CA ALA A 49 46.15 11.39 -29.50
C ALA A 49 46.88 12.60 -30.12
N HIS A 50 47.71 13.30 -29.34
CA HIS A 50 48.81 14.13 -29.88
C HIS A 50 50.05 13.97 -29.00
N LYS A 51 50.84 12.96 -29.32
CA LYS A 51 52.27 12.91 -29.01
C LYS A 51 52.98 12.93 -30.35
N THR A 52 53.97 13.83 -30.49
CA THR A 52 55.10 13.93 -31.45
C THR A 52 55.15 15.19 -32.32
N GLU A 53 56.35 15.77 -32.36
CA GLU A 53 56.88 16.86 -33.22
C GLU A 53 56.44 18.28 -32.79
N GLU A 54 57.30 19.28 -32.55
CA GLU A 54 58.59 19.69 -33.14
C GLU A 54 59.44 20.43 -32.08
N THR A 55 60.71 20.07 -31.89
CA THR A 55 61.91 20.64 -32.54
C THR A 55 62.43 21.93 -31.89
N LYS A 56 63.46 21.69 -31.07
CA LYS A 56 64.48 22.60 -30.55
C LYS A 56 65.05 23.52 -31.64
N VAL A 57 64.96 24.84 -31.46
CA VAL A 57 65.86 25.80 -32.11
C VAL A 57 66.40 26.77 -31.04
N GLU A 58 67.58 26.45 -30.52
CA GLU A 58 68.47 27.41 -29.88
C GLU A 58 68.93 28.41 -30.95
N THR A 59 68.68 29.71 -30.75
CA THR A 59 69.45 30.75 -31.43
C THR A 59 69.83 31.82 -30.41
N THR A 60 71.13 31.90 -30.17
CA THR A 60 71.84 32.92 -29.42
C THR A 60 71.95 34.19 -30.26
N THR A 61 71.43 35.33 -29.76
CA THR A 61 71.89 36.66 -30.19
C THR A 61 71.77 37.68 -29.06
N THR A 62 72.72 38.61 -29.06
CA THR A 62 73.15 39.48 -27.97
C THR A 62 72.55 40.89 -28.14
N THR A 63 72.04 41.44 -27.04
CA THR A 63 71.86 42.89 -26.72
C THR A 63 70.79 43.69 -27.47
N THR A 64 69.74 44.13 -26.74
CA THR A 64 69.48 45.56 -26.39
C THR A 64 68.49 45.68 -25.22
N ASN A 65 68.64 46.72 -24.39
CA ASN A 65 67.84 46.97 -23.16
C ASN A 65 66.34 47.29 -23.39
N ASP A 66 65.85 47.24 -24.63
CA ASP A 66 64.46 47.52 -24.99
C ASP A 66 63.56 46.27 -24.95
N GLU A 67 64.10 45.06 -25.17
CA GLU A 67 63.34 43.80 -25.07
C GLU A 67 62.89 43.53 -23.63
N THR A 68 63.78 43.72 -22.65
CA THR A 68 63.44 43.57 -21.21
C THR A 68 62.35 44.53 -20.76
N LYS A 69 62.28 45.73 -21.35
CA LYS A 69 61.26 46.74 -21.04
C LYS A 69 59.91 46.41 -21.68
N ILE A 70 59.91 45.76 -22.84
CA ILE A 70 58.69 45.25 -23.49
C ILE A 70 58.17 44.03 -22.71
N ASP A 71 59.05 43.11 -22.31
CA ASP A 71 58.70 41.94 -21.50
C ASP A 71 58.15 42.31 -20.12
N ASP A 72 58.76 43.29 -19.43
CA ASP A 72 58.24 43.79 -18.15
C ASP A 72 56.87 44.48 -18.30
N LYS A 73 56.64 45.13 -19.45
CA LYS A 73 55.35 45.75 -19.75
C LYS A 73 54.28 44.72 -20.11
N ILE A 74 54.63 43.70 -20.88
CA ILE A 74 53.75 42.55 -21.19
C ILE A 74 53.36 41.83 -19.90
N LYS A 75 54.31 41.52 -19.01
CA LYS A 75 54.00 40.91 -17.71
C LYS A 75 53.10 41.79 -16.82
N SER A 76 53.32 43.09 -16.85
CA SER A 76 52.48 44.05 -16.10
C SER A 76 51.06 44.14 -16.66
N ASP A 77 50.90 44.11 -17.98
CA ASP A 77 49.61 44.09 -18.64
C ASP A 77 48.90 42.72 -18.47
N GLU A 78 49.65 41.60 -18.51
CA GLU A 78 49.15 40.23 -18.25
C GLU A 78 48.62 40.10 -16.82
N THR A 79 49.40 40.47 -15.81
CA THR A 79 48.96 40.44 -14.39
C THR A 79 47.75 41.34 -14.13
N LYS A 80 47.65 42.48 -14.84
CA LYS A 80 46.49 43.36 -14.77
C LYS A 80 45.25 42.75 -15.42
N THR A 81 45.40 42.02 -16.52
CA THR A 81 44.29 41.28 -17.15
C THR A 81 43.86 40.09 -16.32
N GLU A 82 44.78 39.36 -15.69
CA GLU A 82 44.50 38.23 -14.79
C GLU A 82 43.71 38.70 -13.56
N HIS A 83 44.18 39.75 -12.87
CA HIS A 83 43.45 40.30 -11.72
C HIS A 83 42.07 40.84 -12.08
N LYS A 84 41.91 41.37 -13.31
CA LYS A 84 40.60 41.80 -13.79
C LYS A 84 39.70 40.60 -14.07
N ALA A 85 40.22 39.55 -14.70
CA ALA A 85 39.49 38.30 -14.93
C ALA A 85 39.04 37.65 -13.60
N GLU A 86 39.91 37.57 -12.60
CA GLU A 86 39.56 37.07 -11.26
C GLU A 86 38.44 37.89 -10.59
N SER A 87 38.49 39.22 -10.73
CA SER A 87 37.46 40.10 -10.19
C SER A 87 36.12 39.93 -10.91
N ASP A 88 36.13 39.74 -12.23
CA ASP A 88 34.94 39.52 -13.04
C ASP A 88 34.34 38.13 -12.76
N GLU A 89 35.16 37.07 -12.61
CA GLU A 89 34.72 35.73 -12.19
C GLU A 89 34.04 35.76 -10.82
N LYS A 90 34.65 36.41 -9.83
CA LYS A 90 34.05 36.54 -8.49
C LYS A 90 32.70 37.24 -8.53
N LYS A 91 32.56 38.28 -9.36
CA LYS A 91 31.30 39.01 -9.52
C LYS A 91 30.22 38.13 -10.16
N VAL A 92 30.57 37.34 -11.17
CA VAL A 92 29.66 36.38 -11.80
C VAL A 92 29.22 35.30 -10.81
N ASP A 93 30.13 34.77 -10.00
CA ASP A 93 29.81 33.78 -8.96
C ASP A 93 28.85 34.33 -7.90
N ASP A 94 29.07 35.58 -7.46
CA ASP A 94 28.20 36.24 -6.49
C ASP A 94 26.79 36.48 -7.08
N GLU A 95 26.69 36.81 -8.38
CA GLU A 95 25.40 36.93 -9.09
C GLU A 95 24.71 35.56 -9.25
N ILE A 96 25.45 34.51 -9.62
CA ILE A 96 24.92 33.13 -9.73
C ILE A 96 24.34 32.68 -8.38
N LYS A 97 25.10 32.81 -7.29
CA LYS A 97 24.64 32.44 -5.94
C LYS A 97 23.39 33.20 -5.52
N SER A 98 23.29 34.48 -5.87
CA SER A 98 22.08 35.27 -5.59
C SER A 98 20.87 34.77 -6.39
N THR A 99 21.07 34.28 -7.61
CA THR A 99 19.98 33.71 -8.42
C THR A 99 19.59 32.30 -7.97
N GLU A 100 20.54 31.48 -7.54
CA GLU A 100 20.30 30.13 -7.01
C GLU A 100 19.47 30.20 -5.73
N THR A 101 19.87 31.02 -4.76
CA THR A 101 19.12 31.19 -3.49
C THR A 101 17.67 31.63 -3.71
N LYS A 102 17.42 32.56 -4.64
CA LYS A 102 16.06 32.98 -5.02
C LYS A 102 15.27 31.89 -5.73
N ALA A 103 15.95 31.05 -6.52
CA ALA A 103 15.30 29.92 -7.18
C ALA A 103 14.91 28.85 -6.15
N ASP A 104 15.78 28.56 -5.20
CA ASP A 104 15.55 27.61 -4.11
C ASP A 104 14.37 28.04 -3.22
N GLU A 105 14.34 29.28 -2.74
CA GLU A 105 13.19 29.80 -1.96
C GLU A 105 11.87 29.69 -2.73
N LYS A 106 11.90 29.90 -4.06
CA LYS A 106 10.71 29.80 -4.91
C LYS A 106 10.28 28.35 -5.14
N ILE A 107 11.22 27.41 -5.18
CA ILE A 107 10.95 25.98 -5.27
C ILE A 107 10.36 25.51 -3.95
N GLU A 108 10.99 25.80 -2.81
CA GLU A 108 10.51 25.43 -1.48
C GLU A 108 9.11 26.00 -1.20
N GLY A 109 8.88 27.27 -1.54
CA GLY A 109 7.55 27.89 -1.40
C GLY A 109 6.47 27.23 -2.27
N LYS A 110 6.85 26.67 -3.43
CA LYS A 110 5.93 25.90 -4.26
C LYS A 110 5.69 24.51 -3.70
N GLU A 111 6.74 23.81 -3.26
CA GLU A 111 6.66 22.46 -2.69
C GLU A 111 5.76 22.46 -1.45
N THR A 112 6.00 23.36 -0.51
CA THR A 112 5.17 23.54 0.70
C THR A 112 3.71 23.87 0.38
N SER A 113 3.46 24.70 -0.64
CA SER A 113 2.10 25.02 -1.10
C SER A 113 1.40 23.82 -1.73
N THR A 114 2.11 23.00 -2.52
CA THR A 114 1.55 21.80 -3.15
C THR A 114 1.33 20.67 -2.15
N GLU A 115 2.22 20.51 -1.17
CA GLU A 115 2.10 19.54 -0.08
C GLU A 115 0.89 19.87 0.80
N THR A 116 0.77 21.12 1.22
CA THR A 116 -0.38 21.58 2.02
C THR A 116 -1.72 21.33 1.31
N LYS A 117 -1.77 21.50 -0.02
CA LYS A 117 -2.98 21.21 -0.81
C LYS A 117 -3.29 19.73 -0.85
N HIS A 118 -2.29 18.88 -1.13
CA HIS A 118 -2.48 17.43 -1.10
C HIS A 118 -2.95 16.96 0.26
N ASP A 119 -2.35 17.45 1.35
CA ASP A 119 -2.77 17.09 2.71
C ASP A 119 -4.22 17.48 2.99
N GLN A 120 -4.67 18.64 2.51
CA GLN A 120 -6.06 19.07 2.66
C GLN A 120 -7.01 18.19 1.84
N GLU A 121 -6.64 17.84 0.61
CA GLU A 121 -7.44 16.97 -0.26
C GLU A 121 -7.52 15.54 0.30
N ILE A 122 -6.41 14.99 0.79
CA ILE A 122 -6.36 13.68 1.43
C ILE A 122 -7.26 13.66 2.65
N LYS A 123 -7.14 14.65 3.55
CA LYS A 123 -8.00 14.75 4.75
C LYS A 123 -9.48 14.84 4.39
N ALA A 124 -9.81 15.60 3.34
CA ALA A 124 -11.19 15.73 2.88
C ALA A 124 -11.75 14.43 2.27
N GLU A 125 -10.92 13.63 1.60
CA GLU A 125 -11.32 12.30 1.11
C GLU A 125 -11.41 11.27 2.24
N GLU A 126 -10.50 11.30 3.21
CA GLU A 126 -10.56 10.46 4.42
C GLU A 126 -11.86 10.70 5.18
N THR A 127 -12.24 11.97 5.45
CA THR A 127 -13.48 12.27 6.15
C THR A 127 -14.73 11.77 5.42
N LYS A 128 -14.75 11.87 4.08
CA LYS A 128 -15.88 11.36 3.27
C LYS A 128 -15.97 9.83 3.33
N HIS A 129 -14.82 9.15 3.36
CA HIS A 129 -14.79 7.70 3.48
C HIS A 129 -15.28 7.25 4.85
N ASP A 130 -14.87 7.93 5.92
CA ASP A 130 -15.31 7.64 7.28
C ASP A 130 -16.83 7.80 7.42
N GLU A 131 -17.41 8.93 6.99
CA GLU A 131 -18.86 9.15 7.00
C GLU A 131 -19.63 8.06 6.22
N LYS A 132 -19.07 7.61 5.09
CA LYS A 132 -19.66 6.55 4.26
C LYS A 132 -19.57 5.18 4.92
N ILE A 133 -18.50 4.91 5.66
CA ILE A 133 -18.33 3.67 6.43
C ILE A 133 -19.34 3.66 7.57
N GLU A 134 -19.41 4.73 8.38
CA GLU A 134 -20.37 4.85 9.48
C GLU A 134 -21.81 4.67 9.00
N GLY A 135 -22.19 5.30 7.87
CA GLY A 135 -23.51 5.13 7.30
C GLY A 135 -23.83 3.70 6.86
N LYS A 136 -22.83 2.95 6.36
CA LYS A 136 -22.99 1.54 6.00
C LYS A 136 -23.08 0.65 7.23
N GLU A 137 -22.26 0.90 8.25
CA GLU A 137 -22.28 0.16 9.51
C GLU A 137 -23.64 0.27 10.20
N ALA A 138 -24.18 1.49 10.33
CA ALA A 138 -25.50 1.72 10.90
C ALA A 138 -26.62 1.01 10.10
N SER A 139 -26.51 0.99 8.76
CA SER A 139 -27.47 0.27 7.91
C SER A 139 -27.40 -1.25 8.09
N ILE A 140 -26.19 -1.80 8.21
CA ILE A 140 -25.97 -3.23 8.46
C ILE A 140 -26.48 -3.62 9.84
N GLU A 141 -26.19 -2.82 10.86
CA GLU A 141 -26.65 -3.05 12.23
C GLU A 141 -28.18 -3.09 12.30
N THR A 142 -28.85 -2.09 11.71
CA THR A 142 -30.32 -2.04 11.68
C THR A 142 -30.92 -3.27 10.99
N LYS A 143 -30.33 -3.74 9.88
CA LYS A 143 -30.79 -4.94 9.17
C LYS A 143 -30.61 -6.19 10.01
N ARG A 144 -29.45 -6.36 10.63
CA ARG A 144 -29.15 -7.50 11.50
C ARG A 144 -30.10 -7.55 12.69
N ASP A 145 -30.42 -6.42 13.31
CA ASP A 145 -31.38 -6.35 14.40
C ASP A 145 -32.81 -6.72 13.97
N GLN A 146 -33.22 -6.33 12.76
CA GLN A 146 -34.51 -6.73 12.20
C GLN A 146 -34.57 -8.23 11.91
N GLU A 147 -33.50 -8.80 11.34
CA GLU A 147 -33.40 -10.23 11.05
C GLU A 147 -33.42 -11.06 12.34
N VAL A 148 -32.66 -10.66 13.36
CA VAL A 148 -32.66 -11.34 14.67
C VAL A 148 -34.04 -11.30 15.31
N LYS A 149 -34.72 -10.14 15.31
CA LYS A 149 -36.09 -10.03 15.83
C LYS A 149 -37.08 -10.90 15.06
N ALA A 150 -36.96 -10.96 13.73
CA ALA A 150 -37.81 -11.81 12.92
C ALA A 150 -37.60 -13.29 13.26
N GLU A 151 -36.36 -13.70 13.47
CA GLU A 151 -35.99 -15.08 13.82
C GLU A 151 -36.46 -15.47 15.23
N GLU A 152 -36.29 -14.57 16.21
CA GLU A 152 -36.83 -14.72 17.57
C GLU A 152 -38.35 -14.94 17.55
N THR A 153 -39.08 -14.10 16.80
CA THR A 153 -40.55 -14.27 16.69
C THR A 153 -40.97 -15.55 15.98
N LYS A 154 -40.13 -16.09 15.10
CA LYS A 154 -40.39 -17.37 14.42
C LYS A 154 -40.18 -18.53 15.40
N HIS A 155 -39.06 -18.52 16.11
CA HIS A 155 -38.77 -19.53 17.14
C HIS A 155 -39.83 -19.54 18.23
N ASP A 156 -40.27 -18.37 18.72
CA ASP A 156 -41.36 -18.28 19.70
C ASP A 156 -42.65 -18.96 19.23
N LYS A 157 -42.98 -18.83 17.95
CA LYS A 157 -44.17 -19.48 17.36
C LYS A 157 -43.99 -20.98 17.23
N GLU A 158 -42.81 -21.44 16.81
CA GLU A 158 -42.50 -22.86 16.69
C GLU A 158 -42.50 -23.55 18.06
N VAL A 159 -41.91 -22.92 19.07
CA VAL A 159 -41.92 -23.42 20.46
C VAL A 159 -43.35 -23.52 20.97
N LYS A 160 -44.17 -22.47 20.84
CA LYS A 160 -45.58 -22.51 21.24
C LYS A 160 -46.36 -23.61 20.52
N ALA A 161 -46.11 -23.80 19.22
CA ALA A 161 -46.76 -24.86 18.47
C ALA A 161 -46.35 -26.26 18.97
N GLU A 162 -45.07 -26.48 19.30
CA GLU A 162 -44.63 -27.74 19.91
C GLU A 162 -45.19 -27.94 21.32
N GLU A 163 -45.26 -26.90 22.14
CA GLU A 163 -45.92 -26.96 23.47
C GLU A 163 -47.38 -27.42 23.31
N THR A 164 -48.15 -26.80 22.42
CA THR A 164 -49.56 -27.20 22.19
C THR A 164 -49.70 -28.65 21.74
N LYS A 165 -48.83 -29.14 20.84
CA LYS A 165 -48.86 -30.54 20.40
C LYS A 165 -48.52 -31.50 21.53
N HIS A 166 -47.59 -31.12 22.41
CA HIS A 166 -47.25 -31.93 23.58
C HIS A 166 -48.40 -31.99 24.57
N ASP A 167 -49.07 -30.87 24.84
CA ASP A 167 -50.24 -30.81 25.72
C ASP A 167 -51.37 -31.71 25.19
N GLU A 168 -51.74 -31.58 23.91
CA GLU A 168 -52.76 -32.44 23.27
C GLU A 168 -52.40 -33.94 23.36
N LYS A 169 -51.10 -34.27 23.19
CA LYS A 169 -50.61 -35.65 23.29
C LYS A 169 -50.64 -36.18 24.72
N ILE A 170 -50.42 -35.32 25.72
CA ILE A 170 -50.55 -35.67 27.14
C ILE A 170 -52.02 -35.93 27.46
N GLU A 171 -52.92 -35.02 27.12
CA GLU A 171 -54.37 -35.18 27.34
C GLU A 171 -54.90 -36.45 26.66
N GLY A 172 -54.49 -36.72 25.42
CA GLY A 172 -54.86 -37.94 24.70
C GLY A 172 -54.37 -39.23 25.40
N LYS A 173 -53.21 -39.19 26.06
CA LYS A 173 -52.73 -40.33 26.86
C LYS A 173 -53.52 -40.47 28.16
N GLU A 174 -53.76 -39.38 28.88
CA GLU A 174 -54.49 -39.38 30.15
C GLU A 174 -55.90 -39.93 29.97
N THR A 175 -56.65 -39.42 29.00
CA THR A 175 -58.00 -39.90 28.64
C THR A 175 -58.00 -41.38 28.24
N SER A 176 -56.99 -41.83 27.50
CA SER A 176 -56.85 -43.24 27.13
C SER A 176 -56.59 -44.14 28.35
N THR A 177 -55.73 -43.69 29.27
CA THR A 177 -55.44 -44.43 30.51
C THR A 177 -56.64 -44.47 31.46
N GLU A 178 -57.36 -43.36 31.60
CA GLU A 178 -58.57 -43.28 32.40
C GLU A 178 -59.66 -44.21 31.84
N THR A 179 -59.89 -44.18 30.52
CA THR A 179 -60.86 -45.08 29.86
C THR A 179 -60.51 -46.55 30.08
N LYS A 180 -59.23 -46.91 30.02
CA LYS A 180 -58.78 -48.29 30.30
C LYS A 180 -59.03 -48.65 31.76
N HIS A 181 -58.69 -47.77 32.68
CA HIS A 181 -58.90 -48.00 34.10
C HIS A 181 -60.40 -48.19 34.41
N ASP A 182 -61.27 -47.36 33.85
CA ASP A 182 -62.73 -47.46 33.96
C ASP A 182 -63.30 -48.77 33.38
N GLN A 183 -62.72 -49.27 32.29
CA GLN A 183 -63.12 -50.58 31.73
C GLN A 183 -62.67 -51.73 32.63
N GLU A 184 -61.45 -51.68 33.17
CA GLU A 184 -60.94 -52.70 34.08
C GLU A 184 -61.72 -52.75 35.40
N THR A 185 -62.08 -51.59 35.97
CA THR A 185 -62.90 -51.53 37.19
C THR A 185 -64.29 -52.11 36.96
N LYS A 186 -64.97 -51.73 35.87
CA LYS A 186 -66.28 -52.32 35.49
C LYS A 186 -66.19 -53.83 35.26
N ALA A 187 -65.09 -54.32 34.69
CA ALA A 187 -64.86 -55.75 34.47
C ALA A 187 -64.63 -56.51 35.80
N GLU A 188 -63.95 -55.90 36.76
CA GLU A 188 -63.80 -56.44 38.13
C GLU A 188 -65.13 -56.46 38.89
N GLU A 189 -65.89 -55.36 38.85
CA GLU A 189 -67.20 -55.26 39.51
C GLU A 189 -68.19 -56.31 38.97
N THR A 190 -68.23 -56.50 37.65
CA THR A 190 -69.09 -57.52 37.03
C THR A 190 -68.72 -58.93 37.45
N LYS A 191 -67.42 -59.29 37.39
CA LYS A 191 -66.92 -60.60 37.89
C LYS A 191 -67.28 -60.83 39.36
N THR A 192 -67.09 -59.82 40.20
CA THR A 192 -67.39 -59.90 41.64
C THR A 192 -68.89 -60.11 41.85
N SER A 193 -69.74 -59.39 41.10
CA SER A 193 -71.19 -59.54 41.17
C SER A 193 -71.68 -60.92 40.70
N GLU A 194 -71.05 -61.50 39.67
CA GLU A 194 -71.34 -62.85 39.19
C GLU A 194 -70.91 -63.90 40.21
N ALA A 195 -69.74 -63.73 40.84
CA ALA A 195 -69.25 -64.61 41.89
C ALA A 195 -70.19 -64.63 43.11
N ILE A 196 -70.68 -63.46 43.53
CA ILE A 196 -71.66 -63.36 44.64
C ILE A 196 -72.96 -64.10 44.29
N LYS A 197 -73.51 -63.89 43.09
CA LYS A 197 -74.73 -64.60 42.63
C LYS A 197 -74.53 -66.12 42.56
N ALA A 198 -73.36 -66.58 42.16
CA ALA A 198 -73.01 -68.00 42.13
C ALA A 198 -72.90 -68.60 43.55
N GLU A 199 -72.48 -67.83 44.55
CA GLU A 199 -72.47 -68.28 45.95
C GLU A 199 -73.89 -68.32 46.55
N GLU A 200 -74.71 -67.32 46.27
CA GLU A 200 -76.11 -67.27 46.75
C GLU A 200 -76.99 -68.40 46.19
N THR A 201 -76.74 -68.81 44.95
CA THR A 201 -77.48 -69.93 44.32
C THR A 201 -77.11 -71.27 44.94
N LYS A 202 -75.83 -71.51 45.23
CA LYS A 202 -75.38 -72.72 45.96
C LYS A 202 -76.01 -72.83 47.35
N LYS A 203 -76.20 -71.72 48.05
CA LYS A 203 -76.81 -71.69 49.40
C LYS A 203 -78.33 -71.96 49.43
N LYS A 204 -79.02 -71.98 48.29
CA LYS A 204 -80.46 -72.26 48.20
C LYS A 204 -80.80 -73.69 47.82
N GLU A 205 -79.81 -74.50 47.45
CA GLU A 205 -79.98 -75.92 47.05
C GLU A 205 -79.61 -76.92 48.17
N ASP A 206 -79.03 -76.45 49.28
CA ASP A 206 -78.84 -77.18 50.56
C ASP A 206 -79.96 -76.83 51.57
#